data_AF-A0A8T5IIT3-F1
#
_entry.id   AF-A0A8T5IIT3-F1
#
_cell.length_a   1.000
_cell.length_b   1.000
_cell.length_c   1.000
_cell.angle_alpha   90.00
_cell.angle_beta   90.00
_cell.angle_gamma   90.00
#
_symmetry.space_group_name_H-M   'P 1'
#
loop_
_entity.id
_entity.type
_entity.pdbx_description
1 polymer ?
#
loop_
_entity_poly.entity_id
_entity_poly.type
_entity_poly.pdbx_seq_one_letter_code
_entity_poly.pdbx_strand_id
1 'polypeptide(L)'
;MEFKTKELLHELKHHLPFTAIASLIGISSILFINYILQANISESIFEVIHPIHIIFSAIVTSAIFYSYQKNKLKAILVGITGAILIGSVSDTLFPYLGGLIFRLNVQLHLPIINEPIKILTFALIGASIGTLTTKTKMSHALHVFLSVFASSSYLLAFSQNFNTLFFIAALIIIIIAVIIPCCVSDIIFPFFFLNKKIKCCKC
;
A
#
# COMPACT_ATOMS: atom_id res chain seq x y z
N MET A 1 13.81 19.83 13.63
CA MET A 1 13.02 18.90 12.78
C MET A 1 11.53 19.10 13.08
N GLU A 2 11.01 20.31 12.87
CA GLU A 2 9.88 20.85 13.68
C GLU A 2 8.52 20.93 12.97
N PHE A 3 8.33 20.21 11.85
CA PHE A 3 7.11 20.31 11.03
C PHE A 3 6.37 18.98 10.78
N LYS A 4 6.78 17.86 11.38
CA LYS A 4 6.32 16.52 10.94
C LYS A 4 4.91 16.11 11.36
N THR A 5 4.43 16.47 12.55
CA THR A 5 3.19 15.87 13.10
C THR A 5 1.91 16.51 12.57
N LYS A 6 1.86 17.83 12.42
CA LYS A 6 0.63 18.53 11.97
C LYS A 6 0.28 18.22 10.51
N GLU A 7 1.28 18.18 9.64
CA GLU A 7 1.12 17.88 8.22
C GLU A 7 0.73 16.41 8.00
N LEU A 8 1.40 15.47 8.68
CA LEU A 8 1.04 14.05 8.62
C LEU A 8 -0.39 13.83 9.11
N LEU A 9 -0.79 14.46 10.22
CA LEU A 9 -2.12 14.29 10.79
C LEU A 9 -3.21 14.93 9.93
N HIS A 10 -2.90 16.03 9.22
CA HIS A 10 -3.77 16.61 8.20
C HIS A 10 -4.00 15.64 7.04
N GLU A 11 -2.91 15.05 6.52
CA GLU A 11 -2.96 14.10 5.40
C GLU A 11 -3.71 12.82 5.79
N LEU A 12 -3.42 12.24 6.96
CA LEU A 12 -4.16 11.08 7.47
C LEU A 12 -5.67 11.37 7.55
N LYS A 13 -6.07 12.53 8.09
CA LYS A 13 -7.50 12.90 8.14
C LYS A 13 -8.12 13.07 6.75
N HIS A 14 -7.37 13.63 5.81
CA HIS A 14 -7.84 13.85 4.44
C HIS A 14 -8.03 12.53 3.67
N HIS A 15 -7.14 11.56 3.86
CA HIS A 15 -7.16 10.27 3.14
C HIS A 15 -7.98 9.18 3.83
N LEU A 16 -8.33 9.36 5.12
CA LEU A 16 -9.16 8.44 5.88
C LEU A 16 -10.50 8.09 5.22
N PRO A 17 -11.32 9.04 4.73
CA PRO A 17 -12.63 8.69 4.15
C PRO A 17 -12.51 7.81 2.92
N PHE A 18 -11.57 8.10 2.01
CA PHE A 18 -11.33 7.28 0.83
C PHE A 18 -10.85 5.88 1.24
N THR A 19 -9.87 5.80 2.14
CA THR A 19 -9.31 4.52 2.62
C THR A 19 -10.38 3.66 3.30
N ALA A 20 -11.25 4.26 4.12
CA ALA A 20 -12.33 3.55 4.81
C ALA A 20 -13.36 2.99 3.83
N ILE A 21 -13.80 3.79 2.85
CA ILE A 21 -14.73 3.34 1.81
C ILE A 21 -14.09 2.24 0.96
N ALA A 22 -12.85 2.43 0.53
CA ALA A 22 -12.10 1.42 -0.21
C ALA A 22 -11.96 0.13 0.60
N SER A 23 -11.71 0.20 1.91
CA SER A 23 -11.58 -0.97 2.80
C SER A 23 -12.88 -1.75 2.88
N LEU A 24 -14.01 -1.04 2.99
CA LEU A 24 -15.33 -1.66 2.97
C LEU A 24 -15.58 -2.41 1.64
N ILE A 25 -15.26 -1.75 0.52
CA ILE A 25 -15.41 -2.34 -0.82
C ILE A 25 -14.47 -3.54 -1.00
N GLY A 26 -13.20 -3.42 -0.61
CA GLY A 26 -12.19 -4.47 -0.74
C GLY A 26 -12.57 -5.74 -0.02
N ILE A 27 -12.87 -5.66 1.28
CA ILE A 27 -13.26 -6.83 2.08
C ILE A 27 -14.57 -7.42 1.54
N SER A 28 -15.59 -6.58 1.30
CA SER A 28 -16.89 -7.08 0.85
C SER A 28 -16.81 -7.76 -0.51
N SER A 29 -16.02 -7.21 -1.44
CA SER A 29 -15.83 -7.80 -2.78
C SER A 29 -15.10 -9.14 -2.73
N ILE A 30 -14.03 -9.26 -1.95
CA ILE A 30 -13.28 -10.54 -1.84
C ILE A 30 -14.14 -11.60 -1.16
N LEU A 31 -14.89 -11.25 -0.11
CA LEU A 31 -15.84 -12.17 0.53
C LEU A 31 -16.93 -12.62 -0.44
N PHE A 32 -17.49 -11.70 -1.22
CA PHE A 32 -18.50 -12.00 -2.23
C PHE A 32 -17.96 -12.92 -3.32
N ILE A 33 -16.74 -12.69 -3.80
CA ILE A 33 -16.08 -13.53 -4.80
C ILE A 33 -15.84 -14.94 -4.25
N ASN A 34 -15.29 -15.07 -3.04
CA ASN A 34 -15.06 -16.37 -2.40
C ASN A 34 -16.37 -17.13 -2.19
N TYR A 35 -17.45 -16.43 -1.84
CA TYR A 35 -18.78 -17.01 -1.70
C TYR A 35 -19.33 -17.55 -3.03
N ILE A 36 -19.24 -16.78 -4.11
CA ILE A 36 -19.71 -17.19 -5.45
C ILE A 36 -18.92 -18.39 -5.97
N LEU A 37 -17.59 -18.34 -5.86
CA LEU A 37 -16.71 -19.37 -6.40
C LEU A 37 -16.63 -20.61 -5.50
N GLN A 38 -17.19 -20.54 -4.28
CA GLN A 38 -17.08 -21.58 -3.25
C GLN A 38 -15.62 -22.02 -3.00
N ALA A 39 -14.68 -21.11 -3.20
CA ALA A 39 -13.24 -21.34 -3.10
C ALA A 39 -12.56 -20.10 -2.51
N ASN A 40 -11.53 -20.31 -1.69
CA ASN A 40 -10.71 -19.22 -1.18
C ASN A 40 -9.63 -18.87 -2.20
N ILE A 41 -9.91 -17.91 -3.07
CA ILE A 41 -8.95 -17.44 -4.09
C ILE A 41 -8.20 -16.19 -3.65
N SER A 42 -8.27 -15.83 -2.36
CA SER A 42 -7.70 -14.59 -1.84
C SER A 42 -6.18 -14.53 -2.04
N GLU A 43 -5.47 -15.66 -1.94
CA GLU A 43 -4.03 -15.75 -2.22
C GLU A 43 -3.72 -15.40 -3.68
N SER A 44 -4.45 -15.98 -4.65
CA SER A 44 -4.27 -15.65 -6.07
C SER A 44 -4.60 -14.20 -6.39
N ILE A 45 -5.62 -13.61 -5.74
CA ILE A 45 -5.92 -12.18 -5.88
C ILE A 45 -4.74 -11.35 -5.34
N PHE A 46 -4.17 -11.72 -4.20
CA PHE A 46 -3.02 -11.03 -3.62
C PHE A 46 -1.80 -11.06 -4.56
N GLU A 47 -1.46 -12.23 -5.12
CA GLU A 47 -0.33 -12.41 -6.04
C GLU A 47 -0.43 -11.54 -7.30
N VAL A 48 -1.64 -11.20 -7.74
CA VAL A 48 -1.88 -10.32 -8.89
C VAL A 48 -1.91 -8.85 -8.47
N ILE A 49 -2.65 -8.52 -7.40
CA ILE A 49 -2.89 -7.12 -7.00
C ILE A 49 -1.64 -6.48 -6.38
N HIS A 50 -0.88 -7.20 -5.56
CA HIS A 50 0.29 -6.64 -4.89
C HIS A 50 1.35 -6.12 -5.88
N PRO A 51 1.79 -6.88 -6.92
CA PRO A 51 2.73 -6.34 -7.91
C PRO A 51 2.21 -5.09 -8.63
N ILE A 52 0.91 -5.02 -8.92
CA ILE A 52 0.29 -3.84 -9.54
C ILE A 52 0.34 -2.66 -8.57
N HIS A 53 0.02 -2.86 -7.28
CA HIS A 53 0.21 -1.85 -6.24
C HIS A 53 1.66 -1.33 -6.22
N ILE A 54 2.65 -2.22 -6.25
CA ILE A 54 4.08 -1.85 -6.25
C ILE A 54 4.44 -0.95 -7.44
N ILE A 55 3.89 -1.22 -8.63
CA ILE A 55 4.08 -0.33 -9.79
C ILE A 55 3.57 1.08 -9.47
N PHE A 56 2.32 1.21 -9.03
CA PHE A 56 1.72 2.53 -8.79
C PHE A 56 2.38 3.26 -7.62
N SER A 57 2.72 2.55 -6.54
CA SER A 57 3.46 3.11 -5.40
C SER A 57 4.84 3.65 -5.84
N ALA A 58 5.56 2.91 -6.69
CA ALA A 58 6.85 3.34 -7.23
C ALA A 58 6.71 4.55 -8.19
N ILE A 59 5.64 4.59 -9.00
CA ILE A 59 5.32 5.75 -9.86
C ILE A 59 5.15 7.00 -9.00
N VAL A 60 4.30 6.95 -7.97
CA VAL A 60 3.99 8.10 -7.11
C VAL A 60 5.25 8.60 -6.40
N THR A 61 5.96 7.69 -5.73
CA THR A 61 7.15 8.01 -4.94
C THR A 61 8.26 8.61 -5.81
N SER A 62 8.54 8.01 -6.97
CA SER A 62 9.54 8.50 -7.93
C SER A 62 9.15 9.84 -8.55
N ALA A 63 7.88 10.01 -8.96
CA ALA A 63 7.38 11.25 -9.55
C ALA A 63 7.43 12.43 -8.57
N ILE A 64 7.05 12.20 -7.30
CA ILE A 64 7.17 13.21 -6.24
C ILE A 64 8.63 13.61 -6.09
N PHE A 65 9.55 12.66 -5.89
CA PHE A 65 10.98 12.97 -5.75
C PHE A 65 11.52 13.73 -6.96
N TYR A 66 11.23 13.25 -8.18
CA TYR A 66 11.71 13.83 -9.43
C TYR A 66 11.13 15.23 -9.70
N SER A 67 9.95 15.55 -9.16
CA SER A 67 9.38 16.90 -9.25
C SER A 67 10.24 17.94 -8.52
N TYR A 68 10.90 17.55 -7.42
CA TYR A 68 11.75 18.43 -6.60
C TYR A 68 13.25 18.36 -6.93
N GLN A 69 13.71 17.23 -7.48
CA GLN A 69 15.10 17.02 -7.87
C GLN A 69 15.16 16.25 -9.19
N LYS A 70 15.65 16.91 -10.26
CA LYS A 70 15.74 16.37 -11.62
C LYS A 70 16.89 15.37 -11.81
N ASN A 71 17.04 14.43 -10.88
CA ASN A 71 18.01 13.33 -10.97
C ASN A 71 17.25 12.01 -11.10
N LYS A 72 17.25 11.43 -12.30
CA LYS A 72 16.50 10.20 -12.63
C LYS A 72 16.95 9.00 -11.80
N LEU A 73 18.27 8.80 -11.64
CA LEU A 73 18.80 7.66 -10.88
C LEU A 73 18.36 7.71 -9.42
N LYS A 74 18.48 8.88 -8.77
CA LYS A 74 18.01 9.05 -7.39
C LYS A 74 16.51 8.85 -7.27
N ALA A 75 15.72 9.38 -8.20
CA ALA A 75 14.26 9.20 -8.21
C ALA A 75 13.87 7.72 -8.32
N ILE A 76 14.54 6.97 -9.21
CA ILE A 76 14.31 5.53 -9.38
C ILE A 76 14.64 4.76 -8.10
N LEU A 77 15.81 5.03 -7.50
CA LEU A 77 16.21 4.36 -6.25
C LEU A 77 15.24 4.65 -5.11
N VAL A 78 14.81 5.91 -4.94
CA VAL A 78 13.82 6.30 -3.93
C VAL A 78 12.47 5.66 -4.22
N GLY A 79 12.04 5.60 -5.48
CA GLY A 79 10.79 4.95 -5.89
C GLY A 79 10.77 3.45 -5.59
N ILE A 80 11.83 2.73 -5.95
CA ILE A 80 11.95 1.29 -5.70
C ILE A 80 11.97 1.00 -4.20
N THR A 81 12.84 1.69 -3.46
CA THR A 81 13.01 1.45 -2.02
C THR A 81 11.75 1.82 -1.25
N GLY A 82 11.10 2.93 -1.58
CA GLY A 82 9.83 3.33 -0.95
C GLY A 82 8.71 2.33 -1.22
N ALA A 83 8.50 1.96 -2.48
CA ALA A 83 7.43 1.03 -2.85
C ALA A 83 7.62 -0.36 -2.23
N ILE A 84 8.81 -0.93 -2.30
CA ILE A 84 9.07 -2.28 -1.76
C ILE A 84 8.99 -2.29 -0.24
N LEU A 85 9.70 -1.37 0.44
CA LEU A 85 9.75 -1.37 1.90
C LEU A 85 8.38 -1.04 2.48
N ILE A 86 7.75 0.03 2.01
CA ILE A 86 6.50 0.49 2.60
C ILE A 86 5.33 -0.37 2.14
N GLY A 87 5.31 -0.82 0.88
CA GLY A 87 4.31 -1.76 0.39
C GLY A 87 4.35 -3.11 1.10
N SER A 88 5.54 -3.63 1.41
CA SER A 88 5.64 -4.85 2.23
C SER A 88 5.07 -4.62 3.63
N VAL A 89 5.32 -3.44 4.22
CA VAL A 89 4.78 -3.10 5.54
C VAL A 89 3.25 -3.03 5.50
N SER A 90 2.66 -2.29 4.57
CA SER A 90 1.20 -2.13 4.48
C SER A 90 0.48 -3.42 4.10
N ASP A 91 0.98 -4.13 3.09
CA ASP A 91 0.21 -5.17 2.42
C ASP A 91 0.41 -6.57 3.02
N THR A 92 1.50 -6.76 3.78
CA THR A 92 1.84 -8.07 4.37
C THR A 92 2.07 -8.00 5.87
N LEU A 93 2.95 -7.11 6.35
CA LEU A 93 3.37 -7.12 7.75
C LEU A 93 2.23 -6.70 8.67
N PHE A 94 1.55 -5.59 8.39
CA PHE A 94 0.40 -5.16 9.20
C PHE A 94 -0.77 -6.16 9.15
N PRO A 95 -1.19 -6.67 7.98
CA PRO A 95 -2.19 -7.74 7.90
C PRO A 95 -1.79 -9.01 8.66
N TYR A 96 -0.53 -9.43 8.57
CA TYR A 96 0.01 -10.56 9.34
C TYR A 96 -0.08 -10.33 10.85
N LEU A 97 0.39 -9.18 11.33
CA LEU A 97 0.31 -8.82 12.76
C LEU A 97 -1.14 -8.73 13.24
N GLY A 98 -2.03 -8.17 12.39
CA GLY A 98 -3.47 -8.16 12.64
C GLY A 98 -4.02 -9.57 12.79
N GLY A 99 -3.68 -10.47 11.87
CA GLY A 99 -4.10 -11.87 11.94
C GLY A 99 -3.61 -12.59 13.19
N LEU A 100 -2.38 -12.33 13.64
CA LEU A 100 -1.86 -12.89 14.90
C LEU A 100 -2.66 -12.43 16.13
N ILE A 101 -3.03 -11.15 16.19
CA ILE A 101 -3.86 -10.60 17.29
C ILE A 101 -5.20 -11.35 17.38
N PHE A 102 -5.76 -11.75 16.24
CA PHE A 102 -7.02 -12.53 16.15
C PHE A 102 -6.82 -14.04 16.16
N ARG A 103 -5.61 -14.54 16.44
CA ARG A 103 -5.25 -15.96 16.48
C ARG A 103 -5.61 -16.72 15.20
N LEU A 104 -5.51 -16.03 14.06
CA LEU A 104 -5.62 -16.67 12.75
C LEU A 104 -4.35 -17.48 12.48
N ASN A 105 -4.47 -18.57 11.73
CA ASN A 105 -3.34 -19.35 11.26
C ASN A 105 -2.67 -18.65 10.05
N VAL A 106 -2.20 -17.42 10.27
CA VAL A 106 -1.48 -16.64 9.27
C VAL A 106 -0.04 -17.12 9.16
N GLN A 107 0.40 -17.39 7.93
CA GLN A 107 1.81 -17.55 7.61
C GLN A 107 2.34 -16.23 7.07
N LEU A 108 3.58 -15.88 7.42
CA LEU A 108 4.20 -14.67 6.88
C LEU A 108 4.65 -14.97 5.45
N HIS A 109 3.93 -14.43 4.47
CA HIS A 109 4.32 -14.46 3.07
C HIS A 109 4.88 -13.08 2.69
N LEU A 110 6.17 -13.02 2.37
CA LEU A 110 6.86 -11.77 2.03
C LEU A 110 7.25 -11.80 0.55
N PRO A 111 6.51 -11.13 -0.35
CA PRO A 111 6.76 -11.18 -1.79
C PRO A 111 8.18 -10.80 -2.20
N ILE A 112 8.85 -9.95 -1.42
CA ILE A 112 10.26 -9.59 -1.66
C ILE A 112 11.24 -10.76 -1.44
N ILE A 113 10.89 -11.73 -0.60
CA ILE A 113 11.69 -12.93 -0.33
C ILE A 113 11.24 -14.07 -1.26
N ASN A 114 9.93 -14.24 -1.41
CA ASN A 114 9.35 -15.32 -2.18
C ASN A 114 9.53 -15.12 -3.69
N GLU A 115 9.36 -13.88 -4.17
CA GLU A 115 9.41 -13.53 -5.60
C GLU A 115 10.22 -12.25 -5.88
N PRO A 116 11.50 -12.20 -5.45
CA PRO A 116 12.33 -10.99 -5.47
C PRO A 116 12.44 -10.38 -6.87
N ILE A 117 12.62 -11.21 -7.90
CA ILE A 117 12.77 -10.77 -9.28
C ILE A 117 11.48 -10.10 -9.77
N LYS A 118 10.31 -10.68 -9.46
CA LYS A 118 9.01 -10.13 -9.87
C LYS A 118 8.81 -8.75 -9.22
N ILE A 119 8.93 -8.67 -7.91
CA ILE A 119 8.72 -7.42 -7.17
C ILE A 119 9.71 -6.33 -7.59
N LEU A 120 11.00 -6.67 -7.73
CA LEU A 120 12.03 -5.70 -8.15
C LEU A 120 11.78 -5.18 -9.57
N THR A 121 11.37 -6.07 -10.49
CA THR A 121 11.10 -5.69 -11.89
C THR A 121 9.91 -4.73 -11.96
N PHE A 122 8.82 -5.04 -11.24
CA PHE A 122 7.62 -4.20 -11.21
C PHE A 122 7.90 -2.84 -10.56
N ALA A 123 8.68 -2.82 -9.46
CA ALA A 123 9.12 -1.59 -8.83
C ALA A 123 9.99 -0.73 -9.77
N LEU A 124 10.91 -1.35 -10.51
CA LEU A 124 11.77 -0.66 -11.48
C LEU A 124 10.96 -0.05 -12.64
N ILE A 125 9.99 -0.79 -13.18
CA ILE A 125 9.07 -0.29 -14.22
C ILE A 125 8.31 0.92 -13.70
N GLY A 126 7.67 0.80 -12.54
CA GLY A 126 6.90 1.88 -11.94
C GLY A 126 7.77 3.12 -11.65
N ALA A 127 8.92 2.92 -11.03
CA ALA A 127 9.84 4.02 -10.71
C ALA A 127 10.37 4.73 -11.96
N SER A 128 10.63 3.98 -13.04
CA SER A 128 11.06 4.53 -14.34
C SER A 128 9.95 5.39 -14.95
N ILE A 129 8.71 4.89 -15.00
CA ILE A 129 7.53 5.63 -15.46
C ILE A 129 7.35 6.91 -14.64
N GLY A 130 7.53 6.83 -13.32
CA GLY A 130 7.47 7.98 -12.42
C GLY A 130 8.44 9.13 -12.79
N THR A 131 9.59 8.83 -13.40
CA THR A 131 10.51 9.88 -13.87
C THR A 131 10.08 10.56 -15.18
N LEU A 132 9.13 9.95 -15.89
CA LEU A 132 8.60 10.46 -17.17
C LEU A 132 7.30 11.25 -16.99
N THR A 133 6.61 11.09 -15.86
CA THR A 133 5.34 11.75 -15.57
C THR A 133 5.43 12.62 -14.31
N THR A 134 4.68 13.71 -14.29
CA THR A 134 4.44 14.52 -13.07
C THR A 134 3.00 14.37 -12.56
N LYS A 135 2.17 13.56 -13.23
CA LYS A 135 0.78 13.32 -12.84
C LYS A 135 0.73 12.28 -11.73
N THR A 136 0.51 12.73 -10.50
CA THR A 136 0.52 11.86 -9.29
C THR A 136 -0.86 11.55 -8.74
N LYS A 137 -1.89 12.38 -8.99
CA LYS A 137 -3.21 12.25 -8.34
C LYS A 137 -3.93 10.92 -8.62
N MET A 138 -4.04 10.54 -9.89
CA MET A 138 -4.71 9.29 -10.28
C MET A 138 -3.92 8.07 -9.80
N SER A 139 -2.59 8.11 -9.89
CA SER A 139 -1.71 7.06 -9.38
C SER A 139 -1.76 6.96 -7.86
N HIS A 140 -1.96 8.07 -7.15
CA HIS A 140 -2.11 8.09 -5.71
C HIS A 140 -3.39 7.36 -5.26
N ALA A 141 -4.56 7.75 -5.78
CA ALA A 141 -5.81 7.06 -5.45
C ALA A 141 -5.78 5.57 -5.83
N LEU A 142 -5.20 5.23 -6.99
CA LEU A 142 -5.08 3.85 -7.44
C LEU A 142 -4.16 3.00 -6.56
N HIS A 143 -2.99 3.50 -6.15
CA HIS A 143 -2.10 2.70 -5.30
C HIS A 143 -2.71 2.45 -3.91
N VAL A 144 -3.37 3.44 -3.31
CA VAL A 144 -4.07 3.25 -2.02
C VAL A 144 -5.19 2.21 -2.17
N PHE A 145 -5.98 2.30 -3.23
CA PHE A 145 -7.03 1.32 -3.51
C PHE A 145 -6.48 -0.09 -3.71
N LEU A 146 -5.39 -0.23 -4.47
CA LEU A 146 -4.74 -1.53 -4.70
C LEU A 146 -4.10 -2.09 -3.42
N SER A 147 -3.49 -1.24 -2.58
CA SER A 147 -2.96 -1.64 -1.27
C SER A 147 -4.06 -2.16 -0.33
N VAL A 148 -5.24 -1.53 -0.35
CA VAL A 148 -6.42 -2.04 0.36
C VAL A 148 -6.81 -3.42 -0.14
N PHE A 149 -6.90 -3.63 -1.45
CA PHE A 149 -7.23 -4.94 -2.02
C PHE A 149 -6.16 -5.98 -1.70
N ALA A 150 -4.87 -5.65 -1.80
CA ALA A 150 -3.78 -6.53 -1.41
C ALA A 150 -3.87 -6.90 0.07
N SER A 151 -3.97 -5.93 0.97
CA SER A 151 -4.09 -6.14 2.42
C SER A 151 -5.31 -6.99 2.79
N SER A 152 -6.44 -6.74 2.13
CA SER A 152 -7.68 -7.50 2.32
C SER A 152 -7.51 -8.95 1.86
N SER A 153 -6.96 -9.16 0.67
CA SER A 153 -6.69 -10.49 0.11
C SER A 153 -5.72 -11.28 0.98
N TYR A 154 -4.65 -10.65 1.47
CA TYR A 154 -3.70 -11.27 2.39
C TYR A 154 -4.40 -11.75 3.66
N LEU A 155 -5.14 -10.86 4.33
CA LEU A 155 -5.79 -11.20 5.60
C LEU A 155 -6.85 -12.30 5.43
N LEU A 156 -7.60 -12.27 4.32
CA LEU A 156 -8.66 -13.23 4.03
C LEU A 156 -8.15 -14.59 3.55
N ALA A 157 -6.96 -14.66 2.95
CA ALA A 157 -6.35 -15.92 2.52
C ALA A 157 -6.17 -16.92 3.67
N PHE A 158 -5.91 -16.43 4.88
CA PHE A 158 -5.67 -17.26 6.06
C PHE A 158 -6.85 -17.33 7.04
N SER A 159 -7.99 -16.72 6.70
CA SER A 159 -9.19 -16.76 7.54
C SER A 159 -10.12 -17.89 7.11
N GLN A 160 -10.58 -18.67 8.10
CA GLN A 160 -11.49 -19.80 7.87
C GLN A 160 -12.92 -19.50 8.33
N ASN A 161 -13.12 -18.48 9.17
CA ASN A 161 -14.41 -18.14 9.75
C ASN A 161 -14.71 -16.64 9.58
N PHE A 162 -15.70 -16.32 8.76
CA PHE A 162 -16.13 -14.94 8.48
C PHE A 162 -17.35 -14.59 9.35
N ASN A 163 -17.12 -14.21 10.60
CA ASN A 163 -18.17 -13.67 11.47
C ASN A 163 -18.16 -12.13 11.49
N THR A 164 -19.20 -11.53 12.06
CA THR A 164 -19.32 -10.06 12.14
C THR A 164 -18.16 -9.41 12.89
N LEU A 165 -17.66 -10.05 13.95
CA LEU A 165 -16.53 -9.55 14.72
C LEU A 165 -15.26 -9.49 13.88
N PHE A 166 -14.98 -10.55 13.12
CA PHE A 166 -13.87 -10.63 12.19
C PHE A 166 -13.98 -9.54 11.11
N PHE A 167 -15.18 -9.30 10.58
CA PHE A 167 -15.38 -8.23 9.58
C PHE A 167 -15.03 -6.85 10.13
N ILE A 168 -15.52 -6.51 11.34
CA ILE A 168 -15.22 -5.22 12.01
C ILE A 168 -13.72 -5.11 12.29
N ALA A 169 -13.11 -6.19 12.80
CA ALA A 169 -11.68 -6.26 13.07
C ALA A 169 -10.84 -6.07 11.80
N ALA A 170 -11.18 -6.78 10.73
CA ALA A 170 -10.50 -6.70 9.44
C ALA A 170 -10.57 -5.27 8.88
N LEU A 171 -11.73 -4.62 8.95
CA LEU A 171 -11.88 -3.21 8.56
C LEU A 171 -10.90 -2.30 9.29
N ILE A 172 -10.82 -2.41 10.61
CA ILE A 172 -9.92 -1.58 11.43
C ILE A 172 -8.46 -1.86 11.09
N ILE A 173 -8.07 -3.15 10.98
CA ILE A 173 -6.72 -3.55 10.61
C ILE A 173 -6.34 -2.96 9.26
N ILE A 174 -7.17 -3.14 8.23
CA ILE A 174 -6.86 -2.74 6.86
C ILE A 174 -6.78 -1.22 6.73
N ILE A 175 -7.69 -0.48 7.39
CA ILE A 175 -7.62 0.99 7.41
C ILE A 175 -6.29 1.45 7.99
N ILE A 176 -5.87 0.90 9.13
CA ILE A 176 -4.61 1.25 9.79
C ILE A 176 -3.41 0.82 8.94
N ALA A 177 -3.45 -0.39 8.40
CA ALA A 177 -2.41 -1.02 7.60
C ALA A 177 -2.09 -0.24 6.32
N VAL A 178 -3.09 0.38 5.71
CA VAL A 178 -2.88 1.17 4.49
C VAL A 178 -2.62 2.63 4.82
N ILE A 179 -3.43 3.26 5.67
CA ILE A 179 -3.37 4.71 5.85
C ILE A 179 -2.04 5.16 6.48
N ILE A 180 -1.51 4.40 7.45
CA ILE A 180 -0.28 4.80 8.14
C ILE A 180 0.91 4.65 7.18
N PRO A 181 1.21 3.47 6.62
CA PRO A 181 2.41 3.29 5.83
C PRO A 181 2.31 4.02 4.49
N CYS A 182 1.18 3.95 3.76
CA CYS A 182 1.08 4.59 2.44
C CYS A 182 1.18 6.12 2.52
N CYS A 183 0.54 6.78 3.50
CA CYS A 183 0.72 8.22 3.68
C CYS A 183 2.16 8.57 4.08
N VAL A 184 2.80 7.74 4.94
CA VAL A 184 4.22 7.92 5.28
C VAL A 184 5.12 7.76 4.04
N SER A 185 4.83 6.81 3.16
CA SER A 185 5.54 6.62 1.89
C SER A 185 5.46 7.87 1.02
N ASP A 186 4.27 8.43 0.85
CA ASP A 186 4.08 9.50 -0.12
C ASP A 186 4.61 10.86 0.36
N ILE A 187 4.65 11.07 1.68
CA ILE A 187 4.97 12.36 2.28
C ILE A 187 6.34 12.35 2.94
N ILE A 188 6.62 11.39 3.81
CA ILE A 188 7.85 11.41 4.60
C ILE A 188 9.01 10.87 3.79
N PHE A 189 8.80 9.79 3.03
CA PHE A 189 9.89 9.05 2.42
C PHE A 189 10.62 9.87 1.32
N PRO A 190 9.99 10.43 0.27
CA PRO A 190 10.65 11.31 -0.69
C PRO A 190 11.33 12.52 -0.05
N PHE A 191 10.68 13.17 0.91
CA PHE A 191 11.18 14.39 1.52
C PHE A 191 12.34 14.16 2.48
N PHE A 192 12.40 12.98 3.09
CA PHE A 192 13.56 12.53 3.86
C PHE A 192 14.82 12.50 2.98
N PHE A 193 14.73 11.96 1.76
CA PHE A 193 15.88 11.94 0.83
C PHE A 193 16.15 13.29 0.15
N LEU A 194 15.15 14.17 0.04
CA LEU A 194 15.32 15.50 -0.53
C LEU A 194 15.97 16.50 0.45
N ASN A 195 16.03 16.21 1.76
CA ASN A 195 16.42 17.15 2.81
C ASN A 195 15.65 18.51 2.72
N LYS A 196 14.40 18.48 2.24
CA LYS A 196 13.54 19.67 2.08
C LYS A 196 12.40 19.66 3.10
N LYS A 197 11.84 20.85 3.36
CA LYS A 197 10.59 20.95 4.13
C LYS A 197 9.49 20.18 3.40
N ILE A 198 8.74 19.38 4.17
CA ILE A 198 7.55 18.69 3.69
C ILE A 198 6.55 19.76 3.22
N LYS A 199 5.85 19.46 2.13
CA LYS A 199 4.70 20.23 1.70
C LYS A 199 3.53 19.27 1.66
N CYS A 200 2.39 19.71 2.18
CA CYS A 200 1.15 18.98 2.01
C CYS A 200 0.92 18.68 0.52
N CYS A 201 0.35 17.52 0.25
CA CYS A 201 0.01 17.12 -1.08
C CYS A 201 -0.99 18.12 -1.66
N LYS A 202 -0.77 18.56 -2.89
CA LYS A 202 -1.78 19.33 -3.65
C LYS A 202 -2.73 18.32 -4.30
N CYS A 203 -3.53 17.62 -3.49
CA CYS A 203 -4.53 16.66 -3.95
C CYS A 203 -5.62 17.29 -4.82
#